data_AF-A0A7Y6Y1E7-F1
#
_entry.id   AF-A0A7Y6Y1E7-F1
#
_cell.length_a   1.000
_cell.length_b   1.000
_cell.length_c   1.000
_cell.angle_alpha   90.00
_cell.angle_beta   90.00
_cell.angle_gamma   90.00
#
_symmetry.space_group_name_H-M   'P 1'
#
loop_
_entity.id
_entity.type
_entity.pdbx_description
1 polymer ?
#
loop_
_entity_poly.entity_id
_entity_poly.type
_entity_poly.pdbx_seq_one_letter_code
_entity_poly.pdbx_strand_id
1 'polypeptide(L)'
;VVATLNYLPHDKETDIILAKEPAYNTPEGKEIISNMVRVADLSRAGFMAGDISTVMSPRTVLTWAQNAAIFGGDVAFAFRVSFLNKCDEAERTIVAEYFQRSFGQDLEESASRLIMGGAQ
;
A
#
# COMPACT_ATOMS: atom_id res chain seq x y z
N VAL A 1 -1.41 11.82 -22.89
CA VAL A 1 -1.94 12.80 -21.92
C VAL A 1 -1.14 12.64 -20.63
N VAL A 2 -0.21 13.57 -20.36
CA VAL A 2 0.40 13.71 -19.03
C VAL A 2 -0.64 14.43 -18.18
N ALA A 3 -1.37 13.67 -17.38
CA ALA A 3 -2.21 14.26 -16.35
C ALA A 3 -1.27 14.67 -15.22
N THR A 4 -1.15 15.98 -14.98
CA THR A 4 -0.65 16.51 -13.71
C THR A 4 -1.30 15.72 -12.58
N LEU A 5 -0.49 14.94 -11.87
CA LEU A 5 -0.90 14.06 -10.77
C LEU A 5 -1.35 14.90 -9.57
N ASN A 6 -2.53 15.53 -9.68
CA ASN A 6 -3.26 16.07 -8.56
C ASN A 6 -3.90 14.90 -7.81
N TYR A 7 -3.11 14.24 -6.96
CA TYR A 7 -3.64 13.24 -6.04
C TYR A 7 -4.59 13.93 -5.06
N LEU A 8 -5.65 13.21 -4.65
CA LEU A 8 -6.56 13.74 -3.65
C LEU A 8 -5.83 13.89 -2.31
N PRO A 9 -6.20 14.88 -1.48
CA PRO A 9 -5.75 14.93 -0.11
C PRO A 9 -6.06 13.61 0.61
N HIS A 10 -5.16 13.19 1.49
CA HIS A 10 -5.26 11.94 2.25
C HIS A 10 -6.67 11.70 2.83
N ASP A 11 -7.21 12.69 3.54
CA ASP A 11 -8.55 12.60 4.13
C ASP A 11 -9.66 12.37 3.11
N LYS A 12 -9.57 13.01 1.93
CA LYS A 12 -10.57 12.84 0.88
C LYS A 12 -10.51 11.44 0.28
N GLU A 13 -9.31 10.89 0.09
CA GLU A 13 -9.17 9.54 -0.41
C GLU A 13 -9.72 8.53 0.60
N THR A 14 -9.34 8.66 1.88
CA THR A 14 -9.86 7.84 2.98
C THR A 14 -11.40 7.87 3.03
N ASP A 15 -12.01 9.05 2.94
CA ASP A 15 -13.47 9.20 2.95
C ASP A 15 -14.14 8.52 1.74
N ILE A 16 -13.54 8.62 0.55
CA ILE A 16 -14.02 7.93 -0.66
C ILE A 16 -13.96 6.41 -0.50
N ILE A 17 -12.90 5.88 0.10
CA ILE A 17 -12.76 4.44 0.35
C ILE A 17 -13.79 3.98 1.38
N LEU A 18 -13.93 4.68 2.50
CA LEU A 18 -14.91 4.36 3.55
C LEU A 18 -16.36 4.43 3.07
N ALA A 19 -16.67 5.38 2.18
CA ALA A 19 -17.98 5.47 1.55
C ALA A 19 -18.30 4.27 0.64
N LYS A 20 -17.28 3.63 0.07
CA LYS A 20 -17.43 2.45 -0.79
C LYS A 20 -17.36 1.14 -0.01
N GLU A 21 -16.57 1.09 1.05
CA GLU A 21 -16.40 -0.07 1.93
C GLU A 21 -16.85 0.26 3.37
N PRO A 22 -18.16 0.32 3.63
CA PRO A 22 -18.70 0.71 4.93
C PRO A 22 -18.32 -0.26 6.06
N ALA A 23 -17.86 -1.48 5.73
CA ALA A 23 -17.33 -2.44 6.69
C ALA A 23 -16.12 -1.90 7.48
N TYR A 24 -15.35 -0.98 6.88
CA TYR A 24 -14.22 -0.31 7.52
C TYR A 24 -14.62 0.94 8.31
N ASN A 25 -15.91 1.30 8.39
CA ASN A 25 -16.38 2.48 9.13
C ASN A 25 -16.44 2.23 10.67
N THR A 26 -15.40 1.62 11.21
CA THR A 26 -15.13 1.43 12.63
C THR A 26 -13.86 2.20 13.02
N PRO A 27 -13.59 2.45 14.31
CA PRO A 27 -12.35 3.10 14.73
C PRO A 27 -11.11 2.37 14.19
N GLU A 28 -11.05 1.03 14.33
CA GLU A 28 -9.93 0.24 13.81
C GLU A 28 -9.89 0.23 12.27
N GLY A 29 -11.06 0.10 11.63
CA GLY A 29 -11.14 0.07 10.17
C GLY A 29 -10.69 1.38 9.52
N LYS A 30 -11.01 2.52 10.14
CA LYS A 30 -10.56 3.84 9.68
C LYS A 30 -9.05 3.99 9.76
N GLU A 31 -8.42 3.48 10.82
CA GLU A 31 -6.97 3.47 10.95
C GLU A 31 -6.32 2.60 9.87
N ILE A 32 -6.90 1.42 9.60
CA ILE A 32 -6.45 0.55 8.51
C ILE A 32 -6.51 1.28 7.16
N ILE A 33 -7.65 1.90 6.81
CA ILE A 33 -7.77 2.64 5.55
C ILE A 33 -6.80 3.82 5.50
N SER A 34 -6.64 4.57 6.59
CA SER A 34 -5.65 5.65 6.66
C SER A 34 -4.24 5.14 6.36
N ASN A 35 -3.85 4.01 6.96
CA ASN A 35 -2.55 3.40 6.69
C ASN A 35 -2.43 2.91 5.24
N MET A 36 -3.51 2.37 4.65
CA MET A 36 -3.52 1.99 3.23
C MET A 36 -3.29 3.19 2.31
N VAL A 37 -3.97 4.32 2.56
CA VAL A 37 -3.77 5.57 1.81
C VAL A 37 -2.35 6.11 2.02
N ARG A 38 -1.78 5.96 3.22
CA ARG A 38 -0.40 6.37 3.51
C ARG A 38 0.63 5.59 2.67
N VAL A 39 0.44 4.29 2.49
CA VAL A 39 1.27 3.48 1.56
C VAL A 39 1.12 3.98 0.13
N ALA A 40 -0.10 4.35 -0.29
CA ALA A 40 -0.33 4.91 -1.61
C ALA A 40 0.41 6.24 -1.80
N ASP A 41 0.37 7.14 -0.80
CA ASP A 41 1.09 8.41 -0.82
C ASP A 41 2.61 8.22 -0.93
N LEU A 42 3.18 7.29 -0.16
CA LEU A 42 4.60 6.94 -0.26
C LEU A 42 4.95 6.35 -1.63
N SER A 43 4.08 5.50 -2.19
CA SER A 43 4.29 4.92 -3.53
C SER A 43 4.26 6.00 -4.62
N ARG A 44 3.39 7.00 -4.48
CA ARG A 44 3.32 8.16 -5.39
C ARG A 44 4.56 9.04 -5.28
N ALA A 45 5.05 9.25 -4.06
CA ALA A 45 6.30 9.98 -3.83
C ALA A 45 7.50 9.25 -4.46
N GLY A 46 7.62 7.94 -4.25
CA GLY A 46 8.65 7.10 -4.88
C GLY A 46 8.57 7.11 -6.41
N PHE A 47 7.35 7.06 -6.97
CA PHE A 47 7.16 7.18 -8.41
C PHE A 47 7.61 8.54 -8.96
N MET A 48 7.32 9.63 -8.26
CA MET A 48 7.78 10.97 -8.65
C MET A 48 9.30 11.15 -8.50
N ALA A 49 9.90 10.48 -7.52
CA ALA A 49 11.35 10.47 -7.31
C ALA A 49 12.10 9.58 -8.33
N GLY A 50 11.40 8.64 -8.97
CA GLY A 50 11.97 7.64 -9.87
C GLY A 50 12.48 6.39 -9.16
N ASP A 51 12.12 6.19 -7.88
CA ASP A 51 12.49 5.02 -7.08
C ASP A 51 11.69 3.76 -7.46
N ILE A 52 10.45 3.96 -7.91
CA ILE A 52 9.58 2.89 -8.39
C ILE A 52 8.86 3.28 -9.68
N SER A 53 8.58 2.29 -10.52
CA SER A 53 7.92 2.46 -11.82
C SER A 53 6.42 2.21 -11.74
N THR A 54 5.94 1.64 -10.63
CA THR A 54 4.53 1.30 -10.40
C THR A 54 3.89 2.25 -9.39
N VAL A 55 2.84 2.97 -9.79
CA VAL A 55 2.11 3.90 -8.91
C VAL A 55 0.81 3.30 -8.37
N MET A 56 0.50 3.60 -7.11
CA MET A 56 -0.77 3.21 -6.49
C MET A 56 -1.85 4.29 -6.70
N SER A 57 -2.91 3.93 -7.42
CA SER A 57 -4.10 4.77 -7.60
C SER A 57 -5.13 4.57 -6.48
N PRO A 58 -6.08 5.50 -6.27
CA PRO A 58 -7.19 5.31 -5.32
C PRO A 58 -8.02 4.05 -5.59
N ARG A 59 -8.12 3.63 -6.86
CA ARG A 59 -8.78 2.37 -7.23
C ARG A 59 -8.01 1.16 -6.70
N THR A 60 -6.68 1.21 -6.73
CA THR A 60 -5.84 0.14 -6.18
C THR A 60 -6.01 0.03 -4.67
N VAL A 61 -6.08 1.15 -3.97
CA VAL A 61 -6.36 1.19 -2.51
C VAL A 61 -7.72 0.57 -2.22
N LEU A 62 -8.75 0.91 -2.98
CA LEU A 62 -10.08 0.32 -2.83
C LEU A 62 -10.06 -1.21 -3.03
N THR A 63 -9.45 -1.67 -4.12
CA THR A 63 -9.34 -3.12 -4.39
C THR A 63 -8.55 -3.83 -3.31
N TRP A 64 -7.52 -3.20 -2.76
CA TRP A 64 -6.76 -3.76 -1.65
C TRP A 64 -7.62 -3.88 -0.38
N ALA A 65 -8.38 -2.85 -0.01
CA ALA A 65 -9.31 -2.91 1.12
C ALA A 65 -10.35 -4.03 0.94
N GLN A 66 -10.93 -4.16 -0.26
CA GLN A 66 -11.87 -5.24 -0.58
C GLN A 66 -11.22 -6.62 -0.44
N ASN A 67 -10.01 -6.79 -0.97
CA ASN A 67 -9.27 -8.04 -0.84
C ASN A 67 -8.96 -8.36 0.62
N ALA A 68 -8.57 -7.37 1.43
CA ALA A 68 -8.32 -7.58 2.85
C ALA A 68 -9.58 -8.06 3.58
N ALA A 69 -10.75 -7.50 3.26
CA ALA A 69 -12.03 -7.99 3.80
C ALA A 69 -12.35 -9.43 3.35
N ILE A 70 -12.08 -9.77 2.07
CA ILE A 70 -12.27 -11.13 1.53
C ILE A 70 -11.35 -12.15 2.22
N PHE A 71 -10.10 -11.77 2.50
CA PHE A 71 -9.11 -12.62 3.17
C PHE A 71 -9.20 -12.57 4.71
N GLY A 72 -10.36 -12.23 5.26
CA GLY A 72 -10.61 -12.30 6.70
C GLY A 72 -9.83 -11.28 7.54
N GLY A 73 -9.41 -10.16 6.93
CA GLY A 73 -8.66 -9.09 7.58
C GLY A 73 -7.13 -9.14 7.35
N ASP A 74 -6.63 -10.06 6.51
CA ASP A 74 -5.20 -10.10 6.19
C ASP A 74 -4.80 -9.01 5.20
N VAL A 75 -4.46 -7.85 5.75
CA VAL A 75 -4.06 -6.65 5.01
C VAL A 75 -2.72 -6.86 4.28
N ALA A 76 -1.79 -7.61 4.86
CA ALA A 76 -0.47 -7.88 4.28
C ALA A 76 -0.57 -8.78 3.04
N PHE A 77 -1.32 -9.88 3.14
CA PHE A 77 -1.57 -10.75 2.00
C PHE A 77 -2.34 -10.03 0.90
N ALA A 78 -3.39 -9.30 1.26
CA ALA A 78 -4.18 -8.51 0.32
C ALA A 78 -3.32 -7.47 -0.42
N PHE A 79 -2.35 -6.85 0.26
CA PHE A 79 -1.42 -5.90 -0.35
C PHE A 79 -0.54 -6.58 -1.41
N ARG A 80 -0.01 -7.76 -1.08
CA ARG A 80 0.85 -8.53 -1.98
C ARG A 80 0.16 -8.82 -3.31
N VAL A 81 -1.06 -9.37 -3.25
CA VAL A 81 -1.83 -9.75 -4.43
C VAL A 81 -2.39 -8.54 -5.20
N SER A 82 -2.67 -7.43 -4.50
CA SER A 82 -3.28 -6.24 -5.13
C SER A 82 -2.25 -5.35 -5.82
N PHE A 83 -1.04 -5.25 -5.27
CA PHE A 83 -0.04 -4.27 -5.69
C PHE A 83 1.38 -4.83 -5.79
N LEU A 84 1.92 -5.43 -4.73
CA LEU A 84 3.34 -5.80 -4.67
C LEU A 84 3.76 -6.76 -5.80
N ASN A 85 2.92 -7.74 -6.13
CA ASN A 85 3.18 -8.71 -7.20
C ASN A 85 3.26 -8.08 -8.60
N LYS A 86 2.74 -6.86 -8.77
CA LYS A 86 2.80 -6.10 -10.03
C LYS A 86 4.07 -5.25 -10.14
N CYS A 87 4.80 -5.06 -9.03
CA CYS A 87 6.04 -4.30 -9.00
C CYS A 87 7.19 -5.19 -9.46
N ASP A 88 8.18 -4.57 -10.13
CA ASP A 88 9.45 -5.20 -10.46
C ASP A 88 10.18 -5.67 -9.20
N GLU A 89 10.89 -6.79 -9.29
CA GLU A 89 11.54 -7.43 -8.14
C GLU A 89 12.49 -6.48 -7.39
N ALA A 90 13.24 -5.65 -8.12
CA ALA A 90 14.12 -4.63 -7.55
C ALA A 90 13.36 -3.57 -6.73
N GLU A 91 12.12 -3.27 -7.09
CA GLU A 91 11.28 -2.24 -6.46
C GLU A 91 10.48 -2.80 -5.27
N ARG A 92 10.24 -4.12 -5.22
CA ARG A 92 9.44 -4.76 -4.15
C ARG A 92 9.99 -4.48 -2.76
N THR A 93 11.31 -4.39 -2.62
CA THR A 93 11.94 -4.06 -1.33
C THR A 93 11.58 -2.65 -0.87
N ILE A 94 11.58 -1.68 -1.79
CA ILE A 94 11.22 -0.29 -1.52
C ILE A 94 9.73 -0.19 -1.17
N VAL A 95 8.88 -0.88 -1.93
CA VAL A 95 7.43 -0.92 -1.68
C VAL A 95 7.11 -1.61 -0.35
N ALA A 96 7.85 -2.65 0.03
CA ALA A 96 7.73 -3.30 1.34
C ALA A 96 8.11 -2.34 2.48
N GLU A 97 9.14 -1.50 2.32
CA GLU A 97 9.45 -0.46 3.30
C GLU A 97 8.31 0.57 3.44
N TYR A 98 7.61 0.93 2.36
CA TYR A 98 6.45 1.81 2.44
C TYR A 98 5.30 1.20 3.25
N PHE A 99 5.07 -0.10 3.06
CA PHE A 99 4.12 -0.86 3.86
C PHE A 99 4.53 -0.88 5.33
N GLN A 100 5.79 -1.22 5.64
CA GLN A 100 6.31 -1.26 7.00
C GLN A 100 6.22 0.10 7.70
N ARG A 101 6.54 1.21 7.01
CA ARG A 101 6.43 2.56 7.57
C ARG A 101 5.00 2.97 7.91
N SER A 102 4.01 2.38 7.25
CA SER A 102 2.60 2.71 7.44
C SER A 102 1.90 1.76 8.42
N PHE A 103 2.25 0.48 8.42
CA PHE A 103 1.60 -0.56 9.25
C PHE A 103 2.45 -1.05 10.42
N GLY A 104 3.74 -0.69 10.48
CA GLY A 104 4.68 -1.22 11.47
C GLY A 104 4.95 -2.72 11.36
N GLN A 105 4.53 -3.35 10.25
CA GLN A 105 4.63 -4.78 10.01
C GLN A 105 5.57 -5.08 8.84
N ASP A 106 6.39 -6.11 8.99
CA ASP A 106 7.28 -6.59 7.93
C ASP A 106 6.54 -7.57 7.00
N LEU A 107 6.83 -7.50 5.69
CA LEU A 107 6.39 -8.49 4.71
C LEU A 107 7.51 -9.52 4.51
N GLU A 108 7.18 -10.77 4.15
CA GLU A 108 8.22 -11.79 3.86
C GLU A 108 9.27 -11.30 2.85
N GLU A 109 8.88 -10.46 1.89
CA GLU A 109 9.78 -9.89 0.88
C GLU A 109 10.81 -8.90 1.49
N SER A 110 10.50 -8.22 2.60
CA SER A 110 11.46 -7.37 3.32
C SER A 110 12.42 -8.19 4.22
N ALA A 111 11.99 -9.36 4.70
CA ALA A 111 12.85 -10.30 5.42
C ALA A 111 13.95 -10.93 4.54
N SER A 112 13.71 -11.12 3.24
CA SER A 112 14.73 -11.60 2.29
C SER A 112 15.98 -10.72 2.24
N ARG A 113 15.86 -9.41 2.56
CA ARG A 113 17.00 -8.49 2.68
C ARG A 113 17.81 -8.72 3.96
N LEU A 114 17.18 -9.13 5.06
CA LEU A 114 17.85 -9.39 6.35
C LEU A 114 18.65 -10.69 6.33
N ILE A 115 18.15 -11.73 5.65
CA ILE A 115 18.81 -13.05 5.62
C ILE A 115 20.03 -13.04 4.66
N MET A 116 20.04 -12.21 3.61
CA MET A 116 21.17 -12.13 2.68
C MET A 116 22.30 -11.17 3.12
N GLY A 117 22.08 -10.37 4.18
CA GLY A 117 23.10 -9.47 4.76
C GLY A 117 23.83 -10.03 5.98
N GLY A 118 23.52 -11.25 6.41
CA GLY A 118 23.97 -11.86 7.67
C GLY A 118 24.84 -13.10 7.50
N ALA A 119 25.76 -13.12 6.54
CA ALA A 119 26.81 -14.14 6.47
C ALA A 119 28.17 -13.47 6.20
N GLN A 120 28.84 -13.10 7.30
CA GLN A 120 30.31 -12.98 7.34
C GLN A 120 30.88 -14.30 7.83
#